data_AF-A0A284RYQ4-F1
#
_entry.id   AF-A0A284RYQ4-F1
#
_cell.length_a   1.000
_cell.length_b   1.000
_cell.length_c   1.000
_cell.angle_alpha   90.00
_cell.angle_beta   90.00
_cell.angle_gamma   90.00
#
_symmetry.space_group_name_H-M   'P 1'
#
loop_
_entity.id
_entity.type
_entity.pdbx_description
1 polymer ?
#
loop_
_entity_poly.entity_id
_entity_poly.type
_entity_poly.pdbx_seq_one_letter_code
_entity_poly.pdbx_strand_id
1 'polypeptide(L)'
;MTTSFTLYDIPSTLPNKAWSPNIYKVRYVLNYKGLPHRTEWVEFPHIEELYKRLGAKASATKPDGVTPHYTLPLLHDHSTGALVSDSAAIARYLDRTYPETPSVIPKGTDTFHYAFTEGLVSHFRVTALWRINLAKANSILNPVSEEYYRRTREASLRLGGKRLEDVVPKGEEREREWAKLKEVFGKVDAWYGKGDRYVMGDVVSYADFTVSASVMEFRTLFGEDSEEWKDVSAWHGGRWGALVKNLEKYETVL
;
A
#
# COMPACT_ATOMS: atom_id res chain seq x y z
N MET A 1 -4.29 9.56 -26.64
CA MET A 1 -2.94 9.16 -26.17
C MET A 1 -3.00 7.68 -25.84
N THR A 2 -2.18 6.85 -26.49
CA THR A 2 -2.09 5.43 -26.16
C THR A 2 -1.50 5.28 -24.76
N THR A 3 -2.21 4.62 -23.83
CA THR A 3 -1.70 4.37 -22.48
C THR A 3 -0.49 3.45 -22.55
N SER A 4 0.70 3.96 -22.23
CA SER A 4 1.95 3.21 -22.25
C SER A 4 2.13 2.29 -21.04
N PHE A 5 1.31 2.41 -20.00
CA PHE A 5 1.45 1.59 -18.79
C PHE A 5 0.19 0.78 -18.49
N THR A 6 0.39 -0.48 -18.11
CA THR A 6 -0.59 -1.27 -17.36
C THR A 6 -0.14 -1.40 -15.92
N LEU A 7 -0.96 -0.94 -14.98
CA LEU A 7 -0.83 -1.26 -13.56
C LEU A 7 -1.74 -2.45 -13.24
N TYR A 8 -1.16 -3.56 -12.79
CA TYR A 8 -1.93 -4.70 -12.33
C TYR A 8 -2.34 -4.51 -10.87
N ASP A 9 -3.65 -4.49 -10.62
CA ASP A 9 -4.26 -4.22 -9.31
C ASP A 9 -5.24 -5.33 -8.90
N ILE A 10 -5.57 -5.43 -7.61
CA ILE A 10 -6.48 -6.43 -7.05
C ILE A 10 -7.85 -5.77 -6.85
N PRO A 11 -8.92 -6.28 -7.50
CA PRO A 11 -10.24 -5.70 -7.36
C PRO A 11 -10.85 -5.97 -5.97
N SER A 12 -11.84 -5.17 -5.63
CA SER A 12 -12.73 -5.35 -4.48
C SER A 12 -14.17 -5.07 -4.90
N THR A 13 -15.10 -5.27 -3.98
CA THR A 13 -16.51 -4.92 -4.10
C THR A 13 -16.79 -3.43 -3.85
N LEU A 14 -15.75 -2.62 -3.55
CA LEU A 14 -15.87 -1.17 -3.39
C LEU A 14 -16.16 -0.47 -4.73
N PRO A 15 -16.80 0.72 -4.73
CA PRO A 15 -17.17 1.43 -5.95
C PRO A 15 -16.03 1.65 -6.95
N ASN A 16 -14.83 2.01 -6.46
CA ASN A 16 -13.64 2.24 -7.29
C ASN A 16 -12.73 0.99 -7.42
N LYS A 17 -13.12 -0.14 -6.82
CA LYS A 17 -12.39 -1.42 -6.76
C LYS A 17 -11.01 -1.39 -6.07
N ALA A 18 -10.27 -0.28 -6.09
CA ALA A 18 -8.92 -0.16 -5.56
C ALA A 18 -8.90 -0.03 -4.03
N TRP A 19 -8.10 -0.86 -3.36
CA TRP A 19 -8.04 -0.91 -1.89
C TRP A 19 -6.64 -1.15 -1.32
N SER A 20 -5.76 -1.82 -2.06
CA SER A 20 -4.47 -2.27 -1.54
C SER A 20 -3.51 -1.10 -1.32
N PRO A 21 -2.97 -0.91 -0.10
CA PRO A 21 -2.04 0.18 0.17
C PRO A 21 -0.75 0.05 -0.65
N ASN A 22 -0.28 -1.16 -0.94
CA ASN A 22 0.92 -1.35 -1.76
C ASN A 22 0.71 -0.90 -3.21
N ILE A 23 -0.52 -1.00 -3.72
CA ILE A 23 -0.84 -0.65 -5.11
C ILE A 23 -1.17 0.84 -5.21
N TYR A 24 -1.81 1.43 -4.18
CA TYR A 24 -1.94 2.89 -4.06
C TYR A 24 -0.60 3.61 -4.09
N LYS A 25 0.48 3.06 -3.52
CA LYS A 25 1.84 3.65 -3.67
C LYS A 25 2.23 3.86 -5.13
N VAL A 26 2.00 2.86 -5.98
CA VAL A 26 2.35 2.95 -7.42
C VAL A 26 1.36 3.83 -8.16
N ARG A 27 0.07 3.78 -7.81
CA ARG A 27 -0.95 4.66 -8.38
C ARG A 27 -0.62 6.13 -8.10
N TYR A 28 -0.22 6.45 -6.87
CA TYR A 28 0.28 7.77 -6.50
C TYR A 28 1.47 8.18 -7.35
N VAL A 29 2.48 7.32 -7.52
CA VAL A 29 3.66 7.62 -8.33
C VAL A 29 3.28 7.91 -9.78
N LEU A 30 2.46 7.07 -10.42
CA LEU A 30 2.04 7.25 -11.80
C LEU A 30 1.26 8.55 -11.99
N ASN A 31 0.29 8.82 -11.11
CA ASN A 31 -0.54 10.03 -11.16
C ASN A 31 0.26 11.31 -10.86
N TYR A 32 1.17 11.26 -9.88
CA TYR A 32 2.05 12.39 -9.55
C TYR A 32 2.98 12.75 -10.71
N LYS A 33 3.50 11.72 -11.40
CA LYS A 33 4.33 11.89 -12.58
C LYS A 33 3.55 12.31 -13.83
N GLY A 34 2.22 12.26 -13.79
CA GLY A 34 1.37 12.52 -14.95
C GLY A 34 1.50 11.45 -16.03
N LEU A 35 1.86 10.21 -15.67
CA LEU A 35 2.04 9.10 -16.61
C LEU A 35 0.69 8.39 -16.86
N PRO A 36 0.13 8.48 -18.09
CA PRO A 36 -1.14 7.85 -18.41
C PRO A 36 -1.04 6.33 -18.33
N HIS A 37 -1.89 5.72 -17.53
CA HIS A 37 -1.91 4.28 -17.30
C HIS A 37 -3.34 3.76 -17.32
N ARG A 38 -3.48 2.44 -17.49
CA ARG A 38 -4.73 1.72 -17.25
C ARG A 38 -4.53 0.71 -16.13
N THR A 39 -5.59 0.45 -15.37
CA THR A 39 -5.61 -0.62 -14.38
C THR A 39 -6.11 -1.92 -15.02
N GLU A 40 -5.33 -3.00 -14.88
CA GLU A 40 -5.79 -4.37 -15.18
C GLU A 40 -6.05 -5.10 -13.86
N TRP A 41 -7.29 -5.56 -13.69
CA TRP A 41 -7.74 -6.17 -12.43
C TRP A 41 -7.45 -7.67 -12.42
N VAL A 42 -6.77 -8.11 -11.37
CA VAL A 42 -6.31 -9.51 -11.21
C VAL A 42 -6.67 -9.99 -9.81
N GLU A 43 -7.53 -10.99 -9.76
CA GLU A 43 -7.90 -11.66 -8.52
C GLU A 43 -6.69 -12.37 -7.91
N PHE A 44 -6.63 -12.45 -6.57
CA PHE A 44 -5.53 -13.09 -5.85
C PHE A 44 -5.13 -14.48 -6.39
N PRO A 45 -6.05 -15.44 -6.64
CA PRO A 45 -5.66 -16.76 -7.13
C PRO A 45 -5.00 -16.73 -8.53
N HIS A 46 -5.17 -15.67 -9.30
CA HIS A 46 -4.68 -15.55 -10.68
C HIS A 46 -3.36 -14.77 -10.80
N ILE A 47 -2.81 -14.23 -9.70
CA ILE A 47 -1.58 -13.43 -9.73
C ILE A 47 -0.39 -14.25 -10.24
N GLU A 48 -0.25 -15.51 -9.80
CA GLU A 48 0.86 -16.36 -10.26
C GLU A 48 0.75 -16.69 -11.75
N GLU A 49 -0.46 -17.01 -12.22
CA GLU A 49 -0.71 -17.29 -13.64
C GLU A 49 -0.40 -16.07 -14.52
N LEU A 50 -0.79 -14.87 -14.07
CA LEU A 50 -0.44 -13.61 -14.72
C LEU A 50 1.07 -13.50 -14.93
N TYR A 51 1.85 -13.70 -13.87
CA TYR A 51 3.31 -13.59 -13.94
C TYR A 51 3.90 -14.57 -14.96
N LYS A 52 3.44 -15.83 -14.93
CA LYS A 52 3.89 -16.86 -15.89
C LYS A 52 3.55 -16.48 -17.33
N ARG A 53 2.31 -16.04 -17.58
CA ARG A 53 1.83 -15.60 -18.89
C ARG A 53 2.63 -14.43 -19.45
N LEU A 54 3.01 -13.47 -18.61
CA LEU A 54 3.80 -12.31 -19.02
C LEU A 54 5.31 -12.58 -19.06
N GLY A 55 5.79 -13.70 -18.51
CA GLY A 55 7.22 -13.94 -18.31
C GLY A 55 7.85 -13.02 -17.25
N ALA A 56 7.04 -12.49 -16.31
CA ALA A 56 7.51 -11.62 -15.24
C ALA A 56 8.20 -12.43 -14.12
N LYS A 57 9.17 -11.80 -13.44
CA LYS A 57 9.84 -12.38 -12.27
C LYS A 57 9.26 -11.81 -10.98
N ALA A 58 9.06 -12.68 -9.99
CA ALA A 58 8.72 -12.25 -8.63
C ALA A 58 9.87 -11.43 -8.01
N SER A 59 9.53 -10.43 -7.21
CA SER A 59 10.49 -9.59 -6.48
C SER A 59 10.92 -10.16 -5.12
N ALA A 60 10.26 -11.23 -4.65
CA ALA A 60 10.53 -11.85 -3.37
C ALA A 60 10.30 -13.37 -3.42
N THR A 61 10.77 -14.07 -2.38
CA THR A 61 10.50 -15.48 -2.13
C THR A 61 9.56 -15.65 -0.94
N LYS A 62 8.90 -16.80 -0.85
CA LYS A 62 8.11 -17.22 0.33
C LYS A 62 9.05 -17.53 1.51
N PRO A 63 8.53 -17.80 2.72
CA PRO A 63 9.38 -18.09 3.89
C PRO A 63 10.34 -19.29 3.75
N ASP A 64 10.12 -20.17 2.76
CA ASP A 64 11.03 -21.26 2.42
C ASP A 64 12.33 -20.79 1.71
N GLY A 65 12.42 -19.50 1.36
CA GLY A 65 13.57 -18.89 0.73
C GLY A 65 13.75 -19.22 -0.75
N VAL A 66 12.93 -20.11 -1.33
CA VAL A 66 13.13 -20.64 -2.69
C VAL A 66 11.90 -20.51 -3.57
N THR A 67 10.69 -20.61 -3.02
CA THR A 67 9.46 -20.51 -3.82
C THR A 67 9.20 -19.05 -4.16
N PRO A 68 9.01 -18.68 -5.44
CA PRO A 68 8.68 -17.31 -5.82
C PRO A 68 7.40 -16.82 -5.12
N HIS A 69 7.44 -15.61 -4.58
CA HIS A 69 6.28 -14.95 -3.99
C HIS A 69 5.73 -13.92 -4.97
N TYR A 70 4.78 -14.35 -5.79
CA TYR A 70 4.07 -13.50 -6.74
C TYR A 70 3.10 -12.57 -6.02
N THR A 71 3.27 -11.26 -6.21
CA THR A 71 2.51 -10.22 -5.50
C THR A 71 2.17 -9.09 -6.46
N LEU A 72 1.25 -8.21 -6.07
CA LEU A 72 0.99 -6.94 -6.77
C LEU A 72 1.35 -5.77 -5.85
N PRO A 73 1.77 -4.61 -6.39
CA PRO A 73 1.67 -4.21 -7.79
C PRO A 73 2.71 -4.85 -8.73
N LEU A 74 2.29 -5.04 -9.98
CA LEU A 74 3.15 -5.28 -11.15
C LEU A 74 2.85 -4.15 -12.15
N LEU A 75 3.89 -3.57 -12.73
CA LEU A 75 3.81 -2.58 -13.80
C LEU A 75 4.32 -3.20 -15.09
N HIS A 76 3.55 -3.04 -16.18
CA HIS A 76 4.03 -3.28 -17.54
C HIS A 76 4.14 -1.94 -18.27
N ASP A 77 5.36 -1.58 -18.63
CA ASP A 77 5.67 -0.45 -19.50
C ASP A 77 5.76 -0.93 -20.96
N HIS A 78 4.73 -0.66 -21.75
CA HIS A 78 4.65 -1.07 -23.16
C HIS A 78 5.64 -0.33 -24.05
N SER A 79 6.19 0.81 -23.61
CA SER A 79 7.17 1.58 -24.39
C SER A 79 8.54 0.91 -24.40
N THR A 80 8.89 0.24 -23.30
CA THR A 80 10.19 -0.43 -23.10
C THR A 80 10.08 -1.96 -23.07
N GLY A 81 8.87 -2.50 -22.93
CA GLY A 81 8.61 -3.92 -22.66
C GLY A 81 8.93 -4.35 -21.23
N ALA A 82 9.20 -3.40 -20.32
CA ALA A 82 9.60 -3.73 -18.95
C ALA A 82 8.43 -4.24 -18.11
N LEU A 83 8.68 -5.32 -17.36
CA LEU A 83 7.80 -5.87 -16.33
C LEU A 83 8.47 -5.70 -14.97
N VAL A 84 7.94 -4.81 -14.14
CA VAL A 84 8.56 -4.44 -12.86
C VAL A 84 7.58 -4.69 -11.72
N SER A 85 8.00 -5.47 -10.74
CA SER A 85 7.24 -5.74 -9.51
C SER A 85 7.98 -5.23 -8.29
N ASP A 86 7.27 -5.14 -7.16
CA ASP A 86 7.62 -4.34 -5.97
C ASP A 86 7.39 -2.83 -6.15
N SER A 87 6.60 -2.25 -5.24
CA SER A 87 6.18 -0.85 -5.31
C SER A 87 7.35 0.15 -5.31
N ALA A 88 8.42 -0.12 -4.54
CA ALA A 88 9.58 0.76 -4.48
C ALA A 88 10.48 0.57 -5.71
N ALA A 89 10.64 -0.66 -6.20
CA ALA A 89 11.33 -0.94 -7.45
C ALA A 89 10.63 -0.29 -8.65
N ILE A 90 9.29 -0.29 -8.68
CA ILE A 90 8.51 0.43 -9.69
C ILE A 90 8.77 1.94 -9.61
N ALA A 91 8.73 2.53 -8.41
CA ALA A 91 9.02 3.96 -8.23
C ALA A 91 10.43 4.33 -8.75
N ARG A 92 11.45 3.54 -8.40
CA ARG A 92 12.83 3.71 -8.90
C ARG A 92 12.93 3.55 -10.42
N TYR A 93 12.24 2.54 -10.97
CA TYR A 93 12.21 2.34 -12.42
C TYR A 93 11.65 3.56 -13.12
N LEU A 94 10.52 4.10 -12.64
CA LEU A 94 9.88 5.27 -13.24
C LEU A 94 10.75 6.53 -13.12
N ASP A 95 11.39 6.78 -11.96
CA ASP A 95 12.32 7.90 -11.80
C ASP A 95 13.53 7.81 -12.75
N ARG A 96 14.04 6.60 -12.99
CA ARG A 96 15.20 6.39 -13.88
C ARG A 96 14.82 6.48 -15.36
N THR A 97 13.70 5.86 -15.74
CA THR A 97 13.30 5.73 -17.16
C THR A 97 12.64 7.00 -17.69
N TYR A 98 11.98 7.76 -16.83
CA TYR A 98 11.21 8.98 -17.17
C TYR A 98 11.69 10.19 -16.36
N PRO A 99 12.97 10.60 -16.50
CA PRO A 99 13.58 11.65 -15.69
C PRO A 99 13.00 13.06 -15.92
N GLU A 100 12.26 13.25 -17.01
CA GLU A 100 11.51 14.48 -17.31
C GLU A 100 10.28 14.68 -16.41
N THR A 101 9.82 13.61 -15.75
CA THR A 101 8.72 13.69 -14.78
C THR A 101 9.23 14.05 -13.38
N PRO A 102 8.38 14.63 -12.50
CA PRO A 102 8.76 14.88 -11.11
C PRO A 102 9.31 13.63 -10.41
N SER A 103 10.51 13.72 -9.85
CA SER A 103 11.13 12.61 -9.11
C SER A 103 10.42 12.36 -7.79
N VAL A 104 10.24 11.08 -7.45
CA VAL A 104 9.64 10.64 -6.18
C VAL A 104 10.67 10.08 -5.21
N ILE A 105 11.83 9.67 -5.70
CA ILE A 105 13.01 9.28 -4.92
C ILE A 105 14.19 10.13 -5.41
N PRO A 106 14.33 11.39 -4.93
CA PRO A 106 15.38 12.30 -5.38
C PRO A 106 16.78 11.70 -5.26
N LYS A 107 17.67 12.10 -6.18
CA LYS A 107 19.07 11.61 -6.21
C LYS A 107 19.73 11.76 -4.84
N GLY A 108 20.37 10.70 -4.37
CA GLY A 108 21.04 10.65 -3.06
C GLY A 108 20.13 10.33 -1.88
N THR A 109 18.82 10.10 -2.10
CA THR A 109 17.86 9.82 -1.02
C THR A 109 17.33 8.38 -0.98
N ASP A 110 17.75 7.51 -1.90
CA ASP A 110 17.22 6.16 -2.04
C ASP A 110 17.38 5.31 -0.77
N THR A 111 18.57 5.32 -0.17
CA THR A 111 18.83 4.59 1.08
C THR A 111 17.95 5.10 2.24
N PHE A 112 17.66 6.40 2.29
CA PHE A 112 16.79 6.97 3.32
C PHE A 112 15.33 6.59 3.10
N HIS A 113 14.86 6.52 1.85
CA HIS A 113 13.52 6.02 1.54
C HIS A 113 13.35 4.56 1.92
N TYR A 114 14.37 3.73 1.67
CA TYR A 114 14.41 2.35 2.11
C TYR A 114 14.34 2.25 3.64
N ALA A 115 15.23 2.95 4.36
CA ALA A 115 15.28 2.95 5.81
C ALA A 115 13.97 3.47 6.43
N PHE A 116 13.38 4.52 5.86
CA PHE A 116 12.10 5.07 6.29
C PHE A 116 10.97 4.05 6.11
N THR A 117 10.91 3.36 4.96
CA THR A 117 9.89 2.33 4.69
C THR A 117 10.01 1.17 5.66
N GLU A 118 11.23 0.67 5.90
CA GLU A 118 11.49 -0.40 6.88
C GLU A 118 11.14 0.05 8.31
N GLY A 119 11.50 1.28 8.67
CA GLY A 119 11.14 1.91 9.93
C GLY A 119 9.62 1.95 10.11
N LEU A 120 8.88 2.48 9.14
CA LEU A 120 7.43 2.56 9.16
C LEU A 120 6.79 1.17 9.30
N VAL A 121 7.18 0.23 8.45
CA VAL A 121 6.64 -1.13 8.44
C VAL A 121 6.92 -1.86 9.75
N SER A 122 8.10 -1.71 10.34
CA SER A 122 8.43 -2.32 11.63
C SER A 122 7.55 -1.81 12.76
N HIS A 123 7.21 -0.51 12.78
CA HIS A 123 6.31 0.08 13.78
C HIS A 123 4.86 -0.39 13.60
N PHE A 124 4.37 -0.57 12.37
CA PHE A 124 3.04 -1.14 12.15
C PHE A 124 2.95 -2.62 12.54
N ARG A 125 4.04 -3.39 12.34
CA ARG A 125 4.09 -4.84 12.65
C ARG A 125 3.93 -5.15 14.14
N VAL A 126 4.28 -4.24 15.05
CA VAL A 126 4.19 -4.47 16.49
C VAL A 126 2.79 -4.27 17.07
N THR A 127 1.91 -3.55 16.37
CA THR A 127 0.49 -3.45 16.76
C THR A 127 -0.23 -4.75 16.40
N ALA A 128 -1.34 -5.04 17.04
CA ALA A 128 -2.19 -6.16 16.67
C ALA A 128 -3.34 -5.76 15.73
N LEU A 129 -3.38 -4.49 15.29
CA LEU A 129 -4.43 -3.94 14.43
C LEU A 129 -4.33 -4.38 12.98
N TRP A 130 -3.17 -4.87 12.52
CA TRP A 130 -3.10 -5.56 11.23
C TRP A 130 -4.13 -6.68 11.14
N ARG A 131 -4.54 -7.29 12.26
CA ARG A 131 -5.60 -8.31 12.30
C ARG A 131 -6.96 -7.73 11.92
N ILE A 132 -7.26 -6.50 12.33
CA ILE A 132 -8.49 -5.80 11.92
C ILE A 132 -8.42 -5.50 10.42
N ASN A 133 -7.31 -4.95 9.93
CA ASN A 133 -7.15 -4.64 8.52
C ASN A 133 -7.23 -5.90 7.64
N LEU A 134 -6.65 -7.03 8.08
CA LEU A 134 -6.79 -8.32 7.38
C LEU A 134 -8.25 -8.78 7.28
N ALA A 135 -8.97 -8.80 8.40
CA ALA A 135 -10.36 -9.25 8.41
C ALA A 135 -11.25 -8.32 7.58
N LYS A 136 -11.02 -7.00 7.68
CA LYS A 136 -11.79 -6.01 6.91
C LYS A 136 -11.45 -6.07 5.43
N ALA A 137 -10.17 -6.20 5.05
CA ALA A 137 -9.76 -6.41 3.67
C ALA A 137 -10.43 -7.63 3.08
N ASN A 138 -10.45 -8.77 3.78
CA ASN A 138 -11.13 -9.98 3.32
C ASN A 138 -12.62 -9.74 3.03
N SER A 139 -13.32 -8.96 3.86
CA SER A 139 -14.76 -8.68 3.73
C SER A 139 -15.15 -7.87 2.49
N ILE A 140 -14.19 -7.18 1.85
CA ILE A 140 -14.44 -6.38 0.65
C ILE A 140 -13.97 -7.08 -0.63
N LEU A 141 -13.43 -8.30 -0.55
CA LEU A 141 -12.94 -9.01 -1.73
C LEU A 141 -14.09 -9.66 -2.52
N ASN A 142 -13.87 -9.82 -3.82
CA ASN A 142 -14.72 -10.67 -4.65
C ASN A 142 -14.63 -12.13 -4.16
N PRO A 143 -15.67 -12.97 -4.37
CA PRO A 143 -15.74 -14.31 -3.76
C PRO A 143 -14.50 -15.20 -3.94
N VAL A 144 -13.90 -15.20 -5.14
CA VAL A 144 -12.68 -16.00 -5.42
C VAL A 144 -11.43 -15.48 -4.70
N SER A 145 -11.35 -14.16 -4.52
CA SER A 145 -10.27 -13.53 -3.77
C SER A 145 -10.49 -13.64 -2.27
N GLU A 146 -11.73 -13.57 -1.80
CA GLU A 146 -12.11 -13.78 -0.39
C GLU A 146 -11.69 -15.16 0.09
N GLU A 147 -12.09 -16.22 -0.62
CA GLU A 147 -11.70 -17.60 -0.26
C GLU A 147 -10.18 -17.75 -0.23
N TYR A 148 -9.51 -17.31 -1.30
CA TYR A 148 -8.06 -17.45 -1.41
C TYR A 148 -7.36 -16.67 -0.28
N TYR A 149 -7.80 -15.44 -0.03
CA TYR A 149 -7.23 -14.57 0.98
C TYR A 149 -7.38 -15.18 2.36
N ARG A 150 -8.60 -15.55 2.75
CA ARG A 150 -8.89 -16.23 4.01
C ARG A 150 -8.00 -17.45 4.20
N ARG A 151 -8.06 -18.42 3.28
CA ARG A 151 -7.31 -19.68 3.35
C ARG A 151 -5.81 -19.43 3.52
N THR A 152 -5.24 -18.53 2.71
CA THR A 152 -3.79 -18.27 2.74
C THR A 152 -3.34 -17.50 3.98
N ARG A 153 -4.16 -16.58 4.50
CA ARG A 153 -3.80 -15.79 5.69
C ARG A 153 -3.97 -16.61 6.95
N GLU A 154 -5.07 -17.34 7.10
CA GLU A 154 -5.31 -18.23 8.25
C GLU A 154 -4.22 -19.32 8.35
N ALA A 155 -3.78 -19.89 7.22
CA ALA A 155 -2.68 -20.85 7.17
C ALA A 155 -1.27 -20.24 7.39
N SER A 156 -1.14 -18.91 7.37
CA SER A 156 0.16 -18.27 7.54
C SER A 156 0.71 -18.49 8.96
N LEU A 157 2.04 -18.57 9.10
CA LEU A 157 2.71 -18.65 10.41
C LEU A 157 2.27 -17.53 11.36
N ARG A 158 1.90 -16.37 10.83
CA ARG A 158 1.48 -15.20 11.59
C ARG A 158 0.13 -15.38 12.28
N LEU A 159 -0.80 -16.13 11.68
CA LEU A 159 -2.10 -16.46 12.27
C LEU A 159 -2.14 -17.86 12.88
N GLY A 160 -1.19 -18.73 12.54
CA GLY A 160 -1.03 -20.03 13.18
C GLY A 160 -2.26 -20.92 13.04
N GLY A 161 -2.98 -20.85 11.91
CA GLY A 161 -4.19 -21.63 11.65
C GLY A 161 -5.47 -21.06 12.28
N LYS A 162 -5.41 -19.90 12.95
CA LYS A 162 -6.60 -19.27 13.54
C LYS A 162 -7.45 -18.59 12.49
N ARG A 163 -8.77 -18.61 12.68
CA ARG A 163 -9.74 -17.91 11.83
C ARG A 163 -9.57 -16.41 11.90
N LEU A 164 -9.86 -15.72 10.79
CA LEU A 164 -9.79 -14.25 10.74
C LEU A 164 -10.64 -13.60 11.84
N GLU A 165 -11.85 -14.11 12.10
CA GLU A 165 -12.78 -13.51 13.07
C GLU A 165 -12.33 -13.68 14.53
N ASP A 166 -11.58 -14.76 14.82
CA ASP A 166 -11.16 -15.13 16.16
C ASP A 166 -9.95 -14.33 16.63
N VAL A 167 -9.22 -13.72 15.70
CA VAL A 167 -8.01 -12.97 15.98
C VAL A 167 -8.23 -11.46 15.99
N VAL A 168 -9.41 -10.96 15.59
CA VAL A 168 -9.75 -9.53 15.67
C VAL A 168 -9.81 -9.09 17.14
N PRO A 169 -9.01 -8.10 17.57
CA PRO A 169 -9.10 -7.53 18.91
C PRO A 169 -10.52 -7.02 19.23
N LYS A 170 -11.00 -7.28 20.44
CA LYS A 170 -12.33 -6.85 20.93
C LYS A 170 -12.23 -6.20 22.31
N GLY A 171 -13.21 -5.38 22.66
CA GLY A 171 -13.30 -4.70 23.97
C GLY A 171 -12.00 -3.99 24.33
N GLU A 172 -11.53 -4.19 25.56
CA GLU A 172 -10.29 -3.56 26.07
C GLU A 172 -9.04 -3.86 25.23
N GLU A 173 -8.95 -5.05 24.59
CA GLU A 173 -7.81 -5.34 23.72
C GLU A 173 -7.83 -4.42 22.50
N ARG A 174 -9.00 -4.20 21.90
CA ARG A 174 -9.15 -3.25 20.78
C ARG A 174 -8.73 -1.85 21.22
N GLU A 175 -9.20 -1.38 22.36
CA GLU A 175 -8.86 -0.05 22.88
C GLU A 175 -7.35 0.12 23.12
N ARG A 176 -6.71 -0.88 23.77
CA ARG A 176 -5.26 -0.88 23.99
C ARG A 176 -4.47 -0.87 22.69
N GLU A 177 -4.85 -1.71 21.72
CA GLU A 177 -4.17 -1.78 20.42
C GLU A 177 -4.41 -0.53 19.58
N TRP A 178 -5.57 0.12 19.72
CA TRP A 178 -5.88 1.39 19.09
C TRP A 178 -5.04 2.55 19.66
N ALA A 179 -4.87 2.60 20.99
CA ALA A 179 -3.97 3.55 21.64
C ALA A 179 -2.51 3.36 21.18
N LYS A 180 -2.03 2.11 21.09
CA LYS A 180 -0.70 1.79 20.56
C LYS A 180 -0.52 2.23 19.12
N LEU A 181 -1.54 2.10 18.29
CA LEU A 181 -1.50 2.59 16.90
C LEU A 181 -1.33 4.11 16.87
N LYS A 182 -2.08 4.84 17.70
CA LYS A 182 -1.92 6.28 17.84
C LYS A 182 -0.49 6.65 18.24
N GLU A 183 0.11 5.94 19.20
CA GLU A 183 1.52 6.13 19.58
C GLU A 183 2.49 5.83 18.43
N VAL A 184 2.25 4.78 17.64
CA VAL A 184 3.05 4.44 16.46
C VAL A 184 3.01 5.58 15.44
N PHE A 185 1.81 6.09 15.14
CA PHE A 185 1.69 7.26 14.28
C PHE A 185 2.41 8.47 14.88
N GLY A 186 2.33 8.70 16.20
CA GLY A 186 3.07 9.78 16.85
C GLY A 186 4.58 9.67 16.70
N LYS A 187 5.13 8.45 16.72
CA LYS A 187 6.56 8.21 16.41
C LYS A 187 6.89 8.55 14.96
N VAL A 188 6.01 8.22 14.02
CA VAL A 188 6.17 8.55 12.60
C VAL A 188 6.07 10.06 12.38
N ASP A 189 5.14 10.75 13.04
CA ASP A 189 5.02 12.22 13.01
C ASP A 189 6.31 12.89 13.50
N ALA A 190 6.91 12.36 14.58
CA ALA A 190 8.17 12.86 15.11
C ALA A 190 9.38 12.69 14.17
N TRP A 191 9.27 11.91 13.09
CA TRP A 191 10.33 11.82 12.07
C TRP A 191 10.31 12.97 11.07
N TYR A 192 9.19 13.70 10.97
CA TYR A 192 9.10 14.87 10.10
C TYR A 192 9.77 16.07 10.75
N GLY A 193 10.28 17.00 9.94
CA GLY A 193 10.72 18.29 10.44
C GLY A 193 9.54 19.08 11.01
N LYS A 194 9.83 19.98 11.97
CA LYS A 194 8.79 20.79 12.61
C LYS A 194 8.16 21.74 11.58
N GLY A 195 6.86 21.57 11.34
CA GLY A 195 6.11 22.37 10.37
C GLY A 195 6.16 21.83 8.94
N ASP A 196 6.95 20.78 8.68
CA ASP A 196 7.05 20.18 7.35
C ASP A 196 5.74 19.52 6.95
N ARG A 197 5.32 19.77 5.71
CA ARG A 197 4.12 19.15 5.13
C ARG A 197 4.38 17.69 4.72
N TYR A 198 5.58 17.40 4.26
CA TYR A 198 6.02 16.12 3.70
C TYR A 198 7.34 15.66 4.36
N VAL A 199 7.73 14.40 4.14
CA VAL A 199 8.95 13.81 4.73
C VAL A 199 10.21 14.59 4.32
N MET A 200 10.18 15.20 3.15
CA MET A 200 11.27 16.04 2.62
C MET A 200 10.93 17.54 2.66
N GLY A 201 10.22 18.00 3.70
CA GLY A 201 9.82 19.40 3.84
C GLY A 201 8.58 19.72 3.01
N ASP A 202 8.74 20.53 1.97
CA ASP A 202 7.67 20.88 1.03
C ASP A 202 7.69 20.04 -0.26
N VAL A 203 8.62 19.10 -0.37
CA VAL A 203 8.76 18.21 -1.54
C VAL A 203 8.04 16.89 -1.28
N VAL A 204 7.05 16.57 -2.11
CA VAL A 204 6.39 15.26 -2.12
C VAL A 204 7.40 14.19 -2.55
N SER A 205 7.46 13.09 -1.83
CA SER A 205 8.32 11.96 -2.11
C SER A 205 7.59 10.61 -1.99
N TYR A 206 8.27 9.53 -2.37
CA TYR A 206 7.76 8.17 -2.25
C TYR A 206 7.49 7.78 -0.78
N ALA A 207 8.19 8.41 0.17
CA ALA A 207 7.93 8.22 1.60
C ALA A 207 6.53 8.73 1.97
N ASP A 208 6.12 9.89 1.44
CA ASP A 208 4.79 10.46 1.66
C ASP A 208 3.69 9.57 1.08
N PHE A 209 3.89 9.00 -0.12
CA PHE A 209 2.97 8.03 -0.70
C PHE A 209 2.86 6.76 0.14
N THR A 210 3.96 6.32 0.74
CA THR A 210 3.97 5.14 1.61
C THR A 210 3.18 5.39 2.90
N VAL A 211 3.36 6.55 3.53
CA VAL A 211 2.58 6.93 4.72
C VAL A 211 1.12 7.14 4.35
N SER A 212 0.84 7.92 3.31
CA SER A 212 -0.52 8.20 2.85
C SER A 212 -1.29 6.92 2.52
N ALA A 213 -0.67 5.98 1.78
CA ALA A 213 -1.31 4.70 1.49
C ALA A 213 -1.62 3.88 2.76
N SER A 214 -0.78 3.97 3.78
CA SER A 214 -1.01 3.29 5.07
C SER A 214 -2.14 3.94 5.87
N VAL A 215 -2.26 5.26 5.83
CA VAL A 215 -3.34 6.00 6.51
C VAL A 215 -4.66 5.82 5.75
N MET A 216 -4.62 5.93 4.42
CA MET A 216 -5.78 5.80 3.55
C MET A 216 -6.40 4.40 3.63
N GLU A 217 -5.63 3.36 3.98
CA GLU A 217 -6.17 2.02 4.22
C GLU A 217 -7.37 2.08 5.19
N PHE A 218 -7.33 2.92 6.23
CA PHE A 218 -8.46 3.09 7.14
C PHE A 218 -9.68 3.73 6.46
N ARG A 219 -9.48 4.78 5.67
CA ARG A 219 -10.56 5.42 4.90
C ARG A 219 -11.19 4.43 3.92
N THR A 220 -10.36 3.69 3.19
CA THR A 220 -10.82 2.81 2.11
C THR A 220 -11.47 1.54 2.65
N LEU A 221 -10.90 0.92 3.68
CA LEU A 221 -11.46 -0.31 4.24
C LEU A 221 -12.70 -0.04 5.07
N PHE A 222 -12.73 0.99 5.91
CA PHE A 222 -13.82 1.24 6.85
C PHE A 222 -14.87 2.22 6.33
N GLY A 223 -14.52 3.07 5.36
CA GLY A 223 -15.38 4.10 4.80
C GLY A 223 -15.11 5.49 5.38
N GLU A 224 -15.43 6.54 4.62
CA GLU A 224 -15.17 7.94 5.00
C GLU A 224 -15.97 8.40 6.22
N ASP A 225 -17.13 7.78 6.49
CA ASP A 225 -17.95 8.13 7.65
C ASP A 225 -17.65 7.28 8.89
N SER A 226 -16.68 6.36 8.81
CA SER A 226 -16.31 5.47 9.91
C SER A 226 -15.62 6.20 11.07
N GLU A 227 -15.84 5.70 12.29
CA GLU A 227 -15.14 6.20 13.47
C GLU A 227 -13.64 5.93 13.38
N GLU A 228 -13.22 4.81 12.79
CA GLU A 228 -11.82 4.50 12.53
C GLU A 228 -11.13 5.58 11.69
N TRP A 229 -11.76 6.00 10.58
CA TRP A 229 -11.19 7.05 9.73
C TRP A 229 -11.23 8.43 10.40
N LYS A 230 -12.35 8.80 11.03
CA LYS A 230 -12.45 10.09 11.74
C LYS A 230 -11.39 10.23 12.82
N ASP A 231 -11.13 9.18 13.58
CA ASP A 231 -10.13 9.21 14.64
C ASP A 231 -8.70 9.28 14.05
N VAL A 232 -8.34 8.36 13.15
CA VAL A 232 -7.00 8.34 12.53
C VAL A 232 -6.69 9.66 11.82
N SER A 233 -7.66 10.22 11.08
CA SER A 233 -7.47 11.48 10.34
C SER A 233 -7.26 12.69 11.25
N ALA A 234 -7.82 12.68 12.47
CA ALA A 234 -7.73 13.76 13.45
C ALA A 234 -6.47 13.71 14.34
N TRP A 235 -5.74 12.58 14.38
CA TRP A 235 -4.57 12.44 15.24
C TRP A 235 -3.44 13.44 14.92
N HIS A 236 -2.66 13.77 15.95
CA HIS A 236 -1.48 14.65 15.88
C HIS A 236 -1.79 16.00 15.21
N GLY A 237 -2.88 16.63 15.64
CA GLY A 237 -3.31 17.92 15.09
C GLY A 237 -3.90 17.82 13.67
N GLY A 238 -4.46 16.66 13.30
CA GLY A 238 -5.03 16.44 11.98
C GLY A 238 -4.02 16.16 10.86
N ARG A 239 -2.76 15.85 11.21
CA ARG A 239 -1.68 15.63 10.23
C ARG A 239 -2.06 14.60 9.17
N TRP A 240 -2.61 13.47 9.60
CA TRP A 240 -2.84 12.34 8.70
C TRP A 240 -4.00 12.58 7.75
N GLY A 241 -5.08 13.20 8.24
CA GLY A 241 -6.15 13.69 7.38
C GLY A 241 -5.65 14.72 6.38
N ALA A 242 -4.81 15.66 6.81
CA ALA A 242 -4.21 16.65 5.93
C ALA A 242 -3.29 16.02 4.86
N LEU A 243 -2.48 15.02 5.23
CA LEU A 243 -1.61 14.31 4.28
C LEU A 243 -2.43 13.61 3.18
N VAL A 244 -3.42 12.82 3.57
CA VAL A 244 -4.31 12.12 2.62
C VAL A 244 -5.01 13.13 1.72
N LYS A 245 -5.57 14.20 2.29
CA LYS A 245 -6.21 15.27 1.52
C LYS A 245 -5.25 15.95 0.53
N ASN A 246 -4.02 16.27 0.95
CA ASN A 246 -3.05 16.94 0.07
C ASN A 246 -2.66 16.07 -1.14
N LEU A 247 -2.78 14.74 -1.01
CA LEU A 247 -2.42 13.77 -2.02
C LEU A 247 -3.64 13.22 -2.80
N GLU A 248 -4.87 13.64 -2.45
CA GLU A 248 -6.12 13.11 -3.00
C GLU A 248 -6.21 13.19 -4.53
N LYS A 249 -5.68 14.28 -5.11
CA LYS A 249 -5.60 14.50 -6.56
C LYS A 249 -4.77 13.46 -7.32
N TYR A 250 -3.98 12.65 -6.61
CA TYR A 250 -3.15 11.59 -7.16
C TYR A 250 -3.73 10.18 -6.92
N GLU A 251 -4.97 10.08 -6.45
CA GLU A 251 -5.62 8.81 -6.11
C GLU A 251 -6.46 8.23 -7.26
N THR A 252 -6.59 8.98 -8.36
CA THR A 252 -7.44 8.62 -9.49
C THR A 252 -7.18 7.19 -9.95
N VAL A 253 -8.26 6.41 -10.01
CA VAL A 253 -8.28 5.06 -10.56
C VAL A 253 -8.64 5.18 -12.03
N LEU A 254 -7.67 4.87 -12.91
CA LEU A 254 -7.78 4.91 -14.36
C LEU A 254 -7.81 3.49 -14.96
#